data_AF-A0A9E0XB34-F1
#
_entry.id   AF-A0A9E0XB34-F1
#
_cell.length_a   1.000
_cell.length_b   1.000
_cell.length_c   1.000
_cell.angle_alpha   90.00
_cell.angle_beta   90.00
_cell.angle_gamma   90.00
#
_symmetry.space_group_name_H-M   'P 1'
#
loop_
_entity.id
_entity.type
_entity.pdbx_description
1 polymer ?
#
loop_
_entity_poly.entity_id
_entity_poly.type
_entity_poly.pdbx_seq_one_letter_code
_entity_poly.pdbx_strand_id
1 'polypeptide(L)'
;MRSDIDHTVQFKAWLEEHRGILVKVERAYAATAADQADLQQELKLQLWISLRNYSGQAKASTWIYRVCLNTAMTWRRGTARREARIEVGADLDRTGDEAASPAQQADDREMLEQLYAAIHALPEADRALILLALDGLAYREIAEITGLKENHVGVALSRARQRLAAQMKGVIDELE
;
A
#
# COMPACT_ATOMS: atom_id res chain seq x y z
N MET A 1 17.06 -21.43 19.19
CA MET A 1 17.39 -20.49 20.29
C MET A 1 18.29 -19.33 19.85
N ARG A 2 19.55 -19.53 19.38
CA ARG A 2 20.35 -18.40 18.84
C ARG A 2 19.77 -17.78 17.56
N SER A 3 19.25 -18.59 16.64
CA SER A 3 18.61 -18.11 15.39
C SER A 3 17.29 -17.35 15.64
N ASP A 4 16.47 -17.76 16.62
CA ASP A 4 15.21 -17.06 16.90
C ASP A 4 15.42 -15.68 17.55
N ILE A 5 16.49 -15.51 18.35
CA ILE A 5 16.86 -14.21 18.92
C ILE A 5 17.35 -13.27 17.80
N ASP A 6 18.14 -13.78 16.87
CA ASP A 6 18.66 -13.01 15.72
C ASP A 6 17.53 -12.52 14.80
N HIS A 7 16.57 -13.40 14.47
CA HIS A 7 15.38 -13.00 13.70
C HIS A 7 14.50 -11.98 14.43
N THR A 8 14.39 -12.06 15.75
CA THR A 8 13.66 -11.07 16.55
C THR A 8 14.30 -9.68 16.47
N VAL A 9 15.62 -9.62 16.58
CA VAL A 9 16.37 -8.36 16.49
C VAL A 9 16.28 -7.79 15.07
N GLN A 10 16.51 -8.61 14.05
CA GLN A 10 16.41 -8.20 12.66
C GLN A 10 15.01 -7.69 12.29
N PHE A 11 13.96 -8.41 12.71
CA PHE A 11 12.59 -8.00 12.46
C PHE A 11 12.29 -6.62 13.04
N LYS A 12 12.67 -6.37 14.31
CA LYS A 12 12.47 -5.07 14.96
C LYS A 12 13.22 -3.97 14.22
N ALA A 13 14.49 -4.21 13.85
CA ALA A 13 15.28 -3.24 13.11
C ALA A 13 14.62 -2.88 11.77
N TRP A 14 14.15 -3.89 11.02
CA TRP A 14 13.48 -3.66 9.74
C TRP A 14 12.12 -2.98 9.87
N LEU A 15 11.34 -3.28 10.91
CA LEU A 15 10.08 -2.58 11.15
C LEU A 15 10.29 -1.09 11.40
N GLU A 16 11.33 -0.73 12.16
CA GLU A 16 11.68 0.67 12.41
C GLU A 16 12.21 1.34 11.14
N GLU A 17 13.18 0.71 10.46
CA GLU A 17 13.83 1.26 9.26
C GLU A 17 12.84 1.42 8.09
N HIS A 18 11.88 0.50 7.95
CA HIS A 18 11.00 0.43 6.79
C HIS A 18 9.53 0.71 7.13
N ARG A 19 9.24 1.34 8.27
CA ARG A 19 7.87 1.71 8.69
C ARG A 19 7.10 2.45 7.60
N GLY A 20 7.77 3.32 6.86
CA GLY A 20 7.18 4.10 5.77
C GLY A 20 6.59 3.23 4.66
N ILE A 21 7.15 2.04 4.40
CA ILE A 21 6.62 1.10 3.41
C ILE A 21 5.25 0.57 3.89
N LEU A 22 5.17 0.15 5.15
CA LEU A 22 3.94 -0.40 5.72
C LEU A 22 2.81 0.64 5.71
N VAL A 23 3.10 1.86 6.15
CA VAL A 23 2.11 2.96 6.16
C VAL A 23 1.61 3.30 4.75
N LYS A 24 2.49 3.31 3.76
CA LYS A 24 2.08 3.57 2.37
C LYS A 24 1.22 2.45 1.81
N VAL A 25 1.57 1.19 2.10
CA VAL A 25 0.80 0.03 1.64
C VAL A 25 -0.55 -0.04 2.35
N GLU A 26 -0.62 0.16 3.66
CA GLU A 26 -1.90 0.11 4.39
C GLU A 26 -2.84 1.22 3.91
N ARG A 27 -2.36 2.47 3.78
CA ARG A 27 -3.16 3.58 3.26
C ARG A 27 -3.59 3.37 1.82
N ALA A 28 -2.82 2.66 1.00
CA ALA A 28 -3.22 2.38 -0.38
C ALA A 28 -4.27 1.26 -0.48
N TYR A 29 -4.35 0.34 0.49
CA TYR A 29 -5.21 -0.86 0.41
C TYR A 29 -6.38 -0.89 1.40
N ALA A 30 -6.38 -0.02 2.41
CA ALA A 30 -7.43 0.13 3.41
C ALA A 30 -7.90 1.59 3.50
N ALA A 31 -9.21 1.81 3.38
CA ALA A 31 -9.81 3.14 3.28
C ALA A 31 -10.05 3.80 4.65
N THR A 32 -10.39 2.99 5.67
CA THR A 32 -10.71 3.50 7.02
C THR A 32 -9.51 3.35 7.96
N ALA A 33 -9.44 4.17 9.01
CA ALA A 33 -8.39 4.04 10.03
C ALA A 33 -8.42 2.67 10.73
N ALA A 34 -9.62 2.10 10.92
CA ALA A 34 -9.79 0.77 11.49
C ALA A 34 -9.20 -0.31 10.57
N ASP A 35 -9.56 -0.29 9.28
CA ASP A 35 -9.01 -1.22 8.29
C ASP A 35 -7.50 -1.05 8.11
N GLN A 36 -6.98 0.17 8.20
CA GLN A 36 -5.55 0.44 8.14
C GLN A 36 -4.82 -0.16 9.33
N ALA A 37 -5.37 -0.02 10.55
CA ALA A 37 -4.79 -0.62 11.74
C ALA A 37 -4.82 -2.16 11.68
N ASP A 38 -5.91 -2.74 11.20
CA ASP A 38 -6.05 -4.20 11.02
C ASP A 38 -5.06 -4.71 9.95
N LEU A 39 -5.01 -4.06 8.79
CA LEU A 39 -4.07 -4.41 7.74
C LEU A 39 -2.63 -4.26 8.23
N GLN A 40 -2.29 -3.20 8.97
CA GLN A 40 -0.95 -3.02 9.52
C GLN A 40 -0.50 -4.20 10.38
N GLN A 41 -1.40 -4.73 11.21
CA GLN A 41 -1.11 -5.90 12.05
C GLN A 41 -0.84 -7.13 11.19
N GLU A 42 -1.66 -7.36 10.16
CA GLU A 42 -1.47 -8.45 9.20
C GLU A 42 -0.14 -8.31 8.43
N LEU A 43 0.22 -7.09 8.01
CA LEU A 43 1.52 -6.82 7.38
C LEU A 43 2.69 -7.22 8.29
N LYS A 44 2.66 -6.77 9.56
CA LYS A 44 3.70 -7.09 10.56
C LYS A 44 3.78 -8.60 10.80
N LEU A 45 2.64 -9.28 10.92
CA LEU A 45 2.58 -10.72 11.12
C LEU A 45 3.17 -11.49 9.93
N GLN A 46 2.78 -11.13 8.71
CA GLN A 46 3.29 -11.79 7.51
C GLN A 46 4.77 -11.53 7.28
N LEU A 47 5.27 -10.34 7.60
CA LEU A 47 6.70 -10.05 7.60
C LEU A 47 7.45 -10.93 8.60
N TRP A 48 6.95 -11.07 9.83
CA TRP A 48 7.55 -11.93 10.85
C TRP A 48 7.64 -13.40 10.41
N ILE A 49 6.54 -13.94 9.88
CA ILE A 49 6.48 -15.33 9.40
C ILE A 49 7.44 -15.51 8.23
N SER A 50 7.42 -14.58 7.26
CA SER A 50 8.18 -14.69 6.03
C SER A 50 9.68 -14.48 6.24
N LEU A 51 10.09 -13.72 7.27
CA LEU A 51 11.49 -13.38 7.51
C LEU A 51 12.38 -14.62 7.69
N ARG A 52 11.84 -15.70 8.27
CA ARG A 52 12.55 -16.97 8.43
C ARG A 52 13.02 -17.58 7.11
N ASN A 53 12.37 -17.23 6.01
CA ASN A 53 12.66 -17.72 4.67
C ASN A 53 13.37 -16.67 3.79
N TYR A 54 13.76 -15.53 4.36
CA TYR A 54 14.49 -14.51 3.63
C TYR A 54 15.93 -14.99 3.36
N SER A 55 16.26 -15.14 2.08
CA SER A 55 17.53 -15.71 1.62
C SER A 55 18.60 -14.67 1.25
N GLY A 56 18.33 -13.37 1.44
CA GLY A 56 19.28 -12.30 1.09
C GLY A 56 19.45 -12.00 -0.40
N GLN A 57 18.68 -12.64 -1.28
CA GLN A 57 18.84 -12.50 -2.74
C GLN A 57 18.33 -11.17 -3.32
N ALA A 58 17.45 -10.47 -2.60
CA ALA A 58 16.95 -9.14 -2.95
C ALA A 58 17.23 -8.18 -1.80
N LYS A 59 17.30 -6.87 -2.07
CA LYS A 59 17.39 -5.86 -1.00
C LYS A 59 16.25 -6.03 0.00
N ALA A 60 16.50 -5.71 1.27
CA ALA A 60 15.50 -5.82 2.33
C ALA A 60 14.21 -5.06 1.97
N SER A 61 14.32 -3.80 1.51
CA SER A 61 13.19 -2.98 1.09
C SER A 61 12.37 -3.63 -0.04
N THR A 62 13.02 -4.15 -1.08
CA THR A 62 12.37 -4.87 -2.20
C THR A 62 11.60 -6.09 -1.68
N TRP A 63 12.22 -6.87 -0.79
CA TRP A 63 11.56 -8.03 -0.20
C TRP A 63 10.37 -7.64 0.68
N ILE A 64 10.49 -6.58 1.49
CA ILE A 64 9.42 -6.07 2.34
C ILE A 64 8.24 -5.59 1.49
N TYR A 65 8.46 -4.80 0.43
CA TYR A 65 7.39 -4.42 -0.50
C TYR A 65 6.66 -5.63 -1.06
N ARG A 66 7.42 -6.66 -1.48
CA ARG A 66 6.82 -7.88 -2.05
C ARG A 66 5.92 -8.58 -1.03
N VAL A 67 6.38 -8.74 0.21
CA VAL A 67 5.55 -9.33 1.28
C VAL A 67 4.32 -8.45 1.53
N CYS A 68 4.52 -7.14 1.75
CA CYS A 68 3.44 -6.23 2.10
C CYS A 68 2.36 -6.13 1.02
N LEU A 69 2.75 -5.99 -0.26
CA LEU A 69 1.80 -5.88 -1.36
C LEU A 69 1.01 -7.18 -1.56
N ASN A 70 1.66 -8.34 -1.48
CA ASN A 70 0.98 -9.63 -1.57
C ASN A 70 -0.02 -9.84 -0.43
N THR A 71 0.37 -9.48 0.79
CA THR A 71 -0.50 -9.50 1.96
C THR A 71 -1.68 -8.55 1.78
N ALA A 72 -1.45 -7.31 1.38
CA ALA A 72 -2.51 -6.31 1.22
C ALA A 72 -3.51 -6.67 0.11
N MET A 73 -3.05 -7.20 -1.02
CA MET A 73 -3.93 -7.73 -2.07
C MET A 73 -4.76 -8.91 -1.58
N THR A 74 -4.17 -9.81 -0.79
CA THR A 74 -4.89 -10.97 -0.24
C THR A 74 -5.94 -10.54 0.78
N TRP A 75 -5.55 -9.64 1.69
CA TRP A 75 -6.44 -9.06 2.70
C TRP A 75 -7.64 -8.36 2.04
N ARG A 76 -7.40 -7.47 1.06
CA ARG A 76 -8.47 -6.74 0.35
C ARG A 76 -9.48 -7.66 -0.33
N ARG A 77 -9.01 -8.73 -0.98
CA ARG A 77 -9.90 -9.74 -1.59
C ARG A 77 -10.73 -10.48 -0.55
N GLY A 78 -10.20 -10.69 0.65
CA GLY A 78 -10.93 -11.25 1.79
C GLY A 78 -12.01 -10.30 2.31
N THR A 79 -11.66 -9.03 2.51
CA THR A 79 -12.58 -7.98 2.99
C THR A 79 -13.71 -7.74 2.00
N ALA A 80 -13.43 -7.60 0.70
CA ALA A 80 -14.46 -7.42 -0.33
C ALA A 80 -15.47 -8.58 -0.37
N ARG A 81 -15.04 -9.82 -0.09
CA ARG A 81 -15.94 -10.99 0.04
C ARG A 81 -16.79 -10.93 1.30
N ARG A 82 -16.30 -10.31 2.38
CA ARG A 82 -17.02 -10.12 3.63
C ARG A 82 -18.06 -9.01 3.48
N GLU A 83 -17.69 -7.89 2.86
CA GLU A 83 -18.58 -6.76 2.56
C GLU A 83 -19.72 -7.17 1.63
N ALA A 84 -19.42 -7.91 0.54
CA ALA A 84 -20.45 -8.45 -0.36
C ALA A 84 -21.42 -9.45 0.32
N ARG A 85 -21.07 -9.97 1.51
CA ARG A 85 -21.96 -10.79 2.34
C ARG A 85 -22.73 -9.96 3.38
N ILE A 86 -22.28 -8.75 3.66
CA ILE A 86 -22.82 -7.82 4.67
C ILE A 86 -23.69 -6.72 4.02
N GLU A 87 -23.77 -6.61 2.69
CA GLU A 87 -24.66 -5.70 1.93
C GLU A 87 -26.18 -5.96 2.10
N VAL A 88 -26.62 -6.21 3.34
CA VAL A 88 -27.93 -5.82 3.86
C VAL A 88 -27.67 -4.79 4.97
N GLY A 89 -27.36 -3.56 4.55
CA GLY A 89 -27.39 -2.38 5.41
C GLY A 89 -26.06 -1.96 6.03
N ALA A 90 -25.32 -1.10 5.35
CA ALA A 90 -24.62 0.03 5.97
C ALA A 90 -24.06 0.93 4.86
N ASP A 91 -24.63 2.13 4.74
CA ASP A 91 -23.97 3.26 4.12
C ASP A 91 -22.85 3.67 5.07
N LEU A 92 -21.59 3.47 4.69
CA LEU A 92 -20.44 3.79 5.53
C LEU A 92 -19.89 5.15 5.12
N ASP A 93 -20.34 6.15 5.87
CA ASP A 93 -19.81 7.50 5.88
C ASP A 93 -18.29 7.47 6.12
N ARG A 94 -17.54 8.14 5.24
CA ARG A 94 -16.08 8.26 5.33
C ARG A 94 -15.74 9.30 6.39
N THR A 95 -15.49 8.86 7.62
CA THR A 95 -14.99 9.73 8.69
C THR A 95 -13.47 9.75 8.71
N GLY A 96 -12.89 10.82 8.14
CA GLY A 96 -11.50 11.21 8.40
C GLY A 96 -11.47 12.04 9.68
N ASP A 97 -10.72 11.59 10.69
CA ASP A 97 -10.62 12.32 11.96
C ASP A 97 -9.44 13.33 11.97
N GLU A 98 -9.71 14.48 12.56
CA GLU A 98 -8.91 15.71 12.59
C GLU A 98 -7.71 15.57 13.56
N ALA A 99 -6.54 16.17 13.28
CA ALA A 99 -6.14 17.37 14.01
C ALA A 99 -5.06 18.24 13.31
N ALA A 100 -5.21 19.56 13.53
CA ALA A 100 -4.28 20.71 13.54
C ALA A 100 -3.61 21.24 12.25
N SER A 101 -3.96 22.49 11.90
CA SER A 101 -3.45 23.31 10.78
C SER A 101 -2.13 24.05 11.07
N PRO A 102 -1.32 24.34 10.04
CA PRO A 102 -1.35 25.65 9.36
C PRO A 102 -1.83 25.51 7.92
N ALA A 103 -2.39 26.57 7.33
CA ALA A 103 -3.12 26.55 6.06
C ALA A 103 -2.45 25.81 4.88
N GLN A 104 -1.12 25.74 4.82
CA GLN A 104 -0.39 24.94 3.80
C GLN A 104 -0.37 23.43 4.10
N GLN A 105 -0.34 23.03 5.37
CA GLN A 105 -0.44 21.61 5.76
C GLN A 105 -1.86 21.07 5.58
N ALA A 106 -2.87 21.94 5.60
CA ALA A 106 -4.24 21.56 5.27
C ALA A 106 -4.37 21.20 3.79
N ASP A 107 -3.87 22.06 2.90
CA ASP A 107 -3.89 21.83 1.44
C ASP A 107 -3.08 20.58 1.06
N ASP A 108 -1.88 20.39 1.63
CA ASP A 108 -1.05 19.21 1.37
C ASP A 108 -1.72 17.92 1.87
N ARG A 109 -2.41 17.97 3.03
CA ARG A 109 -3.15 16.83 3.56
C ARG A 109 -4.35 16.49 2.69
N GLU A 110 -5.11 17.49 2.27
CA GLU A 110 -6.26 17.31 1.39
C GLU A 110 -5.84 16.69 0.05
N MET A 111 -4.79 17.24 -0.59
CA MET A 111 -4.21 16.68 -1.81
C MET A 111 -3.75 15.23 -1.62
N LEU A 112 -3.16 14.92 -0.46
CA LEU A 112 -2.71 13.56 -0.14
C LEU A 112 -3.89 12.60 0.02
N GLU A 113 -4.98 13.01 0.68
CA GLU A 113 -6.19 12.19 0.80
C GLU A 113 -6.84 11.98 -0.57
N GLN A 114 -6.92 13.01 -1.41
CA GLN A 114 -7.43 12.90 -2.79
C GLN A 114 -6.58 11.93 -3.62
N LEU A 115 -5.24 11.99 -3.49
CA LEU A 115 -4.33 11.06 -4.15
C LEU A 115 -4.59 9.61 -3.71
N TYR A 116 -4.72 9.36 -2.39
CA TYR A 116 -5.00 8.02 -1.89
C TYR A 116 -6.39 7.52 -2.32
N ALA A 117 -7.41 8.38 -2.34
CA ALA A 117 -8.73 8.06 -2.88
C ALA A 117 -8.67 7.65 -4.36
N ALA A 118 -7.93 8.41 -5.18
CA ALA A 118 -7.71 8.07 -6.59
C ALA A 118 -6.93 6.75 -6.75
N ILE A 119 -5.92 6.49 -5.91
CA ILE A 119 -5.18 5.22 -5.86
C ILE A 119 -6.09 4.05 -5.42
N HIS A 120 -7.05 4.29 -4.53
CA HIS A 120 -8.03 3.29 -4.11
C HIS A 120 -8.96 2.84 -5.25
N ALA A 121 -9.30 3.75 -6.17
CA ALA A 121 -10.11 3.44 -7.34
C ALA A 121 -9.38 2.60 -8.40
N LEU A 122 -8.05 2.51 -8.33
CA LEU A 122 -7.26 1.70 -9.26
C LEU A 122 -7.42 0.18 -9.01
N PRO A 123 -7.29 -0.63 -10.07
CA PRO A 123 -7.06 -2.07 -9.92
C PRO A 123 -5.84 -2.37 -9.04
N GLU A 124 -5.88 -3.47 -8.29
CA GLU A 124 -4.84 -3.82 -7.30
C GLU A 124 -3.42 -3.82 -7.87
N ALA A 125 -3.24 -4.30 -9.10
CA ALA A 125 -1.95 -4.35 -9.77
C ALA A 125 -1.45 -2.95 -10.16
N ASP A 126 -2.34 -2.08 -10.64
CA ASP A 126 -1.98 -0.70 -11.02
C ASP A 126 -1.62 0.12 -9.80
N ARG A 127 -2.33 -0.07 -8.69
CA ARG A 127 -2.01 0.54 -7.39
C ARG A 127 -0.60 0.19 -6.93
N ALA A 128 -0.23 -1.09 -6.96
CA ALA A 128 1.11 -1.53 -6.62
C ALA A 128 2.16 -0.83 -7.49
N LEU A 129 1.93 -0.75 -8.80
CA LEU A 129 2.85 -0.07 -9.73
C LEU A 129 3.01 1.41 -9.42
N ILE A 130 1.92 2.12 -9.14
CA ILE A 130 1.97 3.54 -8.76
C ILE A 130 2.75 3.73 -7.47
N LEU A 131 2.47 2.93 -6.43
CA LEU A 131 3.12 3.07 -5.14
C LEU A 131 4.64 2.90 -5.24
N LEU A 132 5.09 1.86 -5.95
CA LEU A 132 6.52 1.59 -6.13
C LEU A 132 7.21 2.66 -6.99
N ALA A 133 6.51 3.20 -7.98
CA ALA A 133 7.05 4.28 -8.82
C ALA A 133 7.15 5.61 -8.06
N LEU A 134 6.19 5.94 -7.19
CA LEU A 134 6.25 7.11 -6.32
C LEU A 134 7.42 7.02 -5.33
N ASP A 135 7.78 5.80 -4.91
CA ASP A 135 8.94 5.54 -4.06
C ASP A 135 10.27 5.49 -4.83
N GLY A 136 10.24 5.77 -6.14
CA GLY A 136 11.43 5.93 -6.97
C GLY A 136 12.15 4.63 -7.32
N LEU A 137 11.50 3.47 -7.16
CA LEU A 137 12.11 2.18 -7.47
C LEU A 137 12.40 2.04 -8.97
N ALA A 138 13.54 1.40 -9.28
CA ALA A 138 13.90 1.10 -10.65
C ALA A 138 12.95 0.05 -11.27
N TYR A 139 12.82 0.04 -12.60
CA TYR A 139 11.91 -0.90 -13.29
C TYR A 139 12.23 -2.36 -13.00
N ARG A 140 13.52 -2.69 -12.86
CA ARG A 140 13.97 -4.01 -12.42
C ARG A 140 13.43 -4.37 -11.03
N GLU A 141 13.53 -3.46 -10.06
CA GLU A 141 13.04 -3.70 -8.69
C GLU A 141 11.51 -3.84 -8.68
N ILE A 142 10.81 -3.01 -9.47
CA ILE A 142 9.35 -3.13 -9.64
C ILE A 142 8.98 -4.49 -10.25
N ALA A 143 9.71 -4.96 -11.25
CA ALA A 143 9.52 -6.29 -11.83
C ALA A 143 9.73 -7.41 -10.80
N GLU A 144 10.80 -7.33 -10.00
CA GLU A 144 11.11 -8.30 -8.94
C GLU A 144 10.01 -8.34 -7.85
N ILE A 145 9.41 -7.19 -7.54
CA ILE A 145 8.34 -7.08 -6.53
C ILE A 145 6.99 -7.57 -7.08
N THR A 146 6.64 -7.17 -8.29
CA THR A 146 5.31 -7.42 -8.89
C THR A 146 5.22 -8.74 -9.65
N GLY A 147 6.35 -9.39 -9.94
CA GLY A 147 6.41 -10.60 -10.77
C GLY A 147 6.22 -10.34 -12.27
N LEU A 148 6.19 -9.06 -12.69
CA LEU A 148 6.15 -8.69 -14.10
C LEU A 148 7.52 -8.87 -14.76
N LYS A 149 7.54 -8.97 -16.08
CA LYS A 149 8.78 -8.80 -16.84
C LYS A 149 9.20 -7.33 -16.84
N GLU A 150 10.49 -7.05 -16.71
CA GLU A 150 11.02 -5.68 -16.65
C GLU A 150 10.59 -4.82 -17.86
N ASN A 151 10.62 -5.40 -19.07
CA ASN A 151 10.16 -4.73 -20.29
C ASN A 151 8.65 -4.45 -20.32
N HIS A 152 7.84 -5.15 -19.51
CA HIS A 152 6.40 -4.90 -19.38
C HIS A 152 6.09 -3.84 -18.33
N VAL A 153 7.01 -3.55 -17.40
CA VAL A 153 6.80 -2.57 -16.32
C VAL A 153 6.50 -1.19 -16.88
N GLY A 154 7.27 -0.70 -17.86
CA GLY A 154 7.08 0.63 -18.44
C GLY A 154 5.68 0.82 -19.05
N VAL A 155 5.21 -0.18 -19.81
CA VAL A 155 3.87 -0.15 -20.43
C VAL A 155 2.76 -0.27 -19.40
N ALA A 156 2.91 -1.14 -18.39
CA ALA A 156 1.94 -1.27 -17.31
C ALA A 156 1.85 0.01 -16.48
N LEU A 157 2.98 0.59 -16.12
CA LEU A 157 3.07 1.81 -15.33
C LEU A 157 2.52 3.03 -16.10
N SER A 158 2.76 3.12 -17.41
CA SER A 158 2.14 4.16 -18.25
C SER A 158 0.62 4.09 -18.21
N ARG A 159 0.04 2.89 -18.33
CA ARG A 159 -1.41 2.66 -18.24
C ARG A 159 -1.95 2.99 -16.84
N ALA A 160 -1.24 2.58 -15.79
CA ALA A 160 -1.60 2.90 -14.42
C ALA A 160 -1.62 4.42 -14.16
N ARG A 161 -0.62 5.17 -14.67
CA ARG A 161 -0.58 6.64 -14.57
C ARG A 161 -1.73 7.31 -15.32
N GLN A 162 -2.08 6.82 -16.51
CA GLN A 162 -3.23 7.34 -17.26
C GLN A 162 -4.55 7.15 -16.50
N ARG A 163 -4.74 5.96 -15.89
CA ARG A 163 -5.91 5.69 -15.03
C ARG A 163 -5.95 6.59 -13.81
N LEU A 164 -4.80 6.76 -13.13
CA LEU A 164 -4.71 7.66 -11.98
C LEU A 164 -5.06 9.10 -12.35
N ALA A 165 -4.50 9.60 -13.46
CA ALA A 165 -4.80 10.95 -13.95
C ALA A 165 -6.30 11.13 -14.29
N ALA A 166 -6.95 10.11 -14.85
CA ALA A 166 -8.39 10.14 -15.10
C ALA A 166 -9.21 10.20 -13.80
N GLN A 167 -8.79 9.46 -12.76
CA GLN A 167 -9.44 9.51 -11.44
C GLN A 167 -9.26 10.88 -10.79
N MET A 168 -8.05 11.45 -10.83
CA MET A 168 -7.77 12.75 -10.24
C MET A 168 -8.48 13.91 -10.95
N LYS A 169 -8.67 13.83 -12.29
CA LYS A 169 -9.45 14.84 -13.02
C LYS A 169 -10.91 14.87 -12.57
N GLY A 170 -11.53 13.70 -12.37
CA GLY A 170 -12.90 13.64 -11.84
C GLY A 170 -13.03 14.26 -10.45
N VAL A 171 -12.01 14.11 -9.61
CA VAL A 171 -11.96 14.74 -8.27
C VAL A 171 -11.82 16.25 -8.35
N ILE A 172 -11.03 16.76 -9.29
CA ILE A 172 -10.82 18.21 -9.48
C ILE A 172 -12.09 18.88 -10.05
N ASP A 173 -12.76 18.23 -11.01
CA ASP A 173 -13.98 18.75 -11.65
C ASP A 173 -15.20 18.79 -10.68
N GLU A 174 -15.19 18.04 -9.57
CA GLU A 174 -16.24 18.05 -8.54
C GLU A 174 -16.09 19.19 -7.52
N LEU A 175 -14.97 19.92 -7.54
CA LEU A 175 -14.65 21.02 -6.62
C LEU A 175 -14.82 22.42 -7.24
N GLU A 176 -15.13 22.51 -8.55
CA GLU A 176 -15.47 23.74 -9.28
C GLU A 176 -17.00 23.95 -9.38
#